data_AF-A0A4U7DUN2-F1
#
_entry.id   AF-A0A4U7DUN2-F1
#
_cell.length_a   1.000
_cell.length_b   1.000
_cell.length_c   1.000
_cell.angle_alpha   90.00
_cell.angle_beta   90.00
_cell.angle_gamma   90.00
#
_symmetry.space_group_name_H-M   'P 1'
#
loop_
_entity.id
_entity.type
_entity.pdbx_description
1 polymer ?
#
loop_
_entity_poly.entity_id
_entity_poly.type
_entity_poly.pdbx_seq_one_letter_code
_entity_poly.pdbx_strand_id
1 'polypeptide(L)'
;MPDPITSAIAGSVASKAIEGIIDVIESSEDPEEAWKRSGLEVAIQAESAYKYGIEAGGLQDLDRTGEKLDEFGEMAQQLAIRGELRGFDEEYVDILEDFSNAIATWVDTPFDDMVKSWNDMVDPNITDIKTDVNIE
;
A
#
# COMPACT_ATOMS: atom_id res chain seq x y z
N MET A 1 -8.63 -18.83 12.65
CA MET A 1 -9.49 -18.81 11.45
C MET A 1 -8.92 -17.66 10.63
N PRO A 2 -8.23 -17.91 9.52
CA PRO A 2 -7.62 -16.83 8.74
C PRO A 2 -8.74 -15.99 8.13
N ASP A 3 -8.64 -14.67 8.27
CA ASP A 3 -9.64 -13.76 7.73
C ASP A 3 -9.76 -13.91 6.20
N PRO A 4 -10.98 -13.82 5.62
CA PRO A 4 -11.20 -13.93 4.18
C PRO A 4 -10.37 -12.91 3.38
N ILE A 5 -10.13 -11.76 4.01
CA ILE A 5 -9.32 -10.65 3.53
C ILE A 5 -7.88 -11.13 3.26
N THR A 6 -7.26 -11.77 4.26
CA THR A 6 -5.86 -12.25 4.19
C THR A 6 -5.63 -13.35 3.13
N SER A 7 -6.69 -14.03 2.68
CA SER A 7 -6.59 -15.13 1.71
C SER A 7 -6.83 -14.69 0.25
N ALA A 8 -7.38 -13.51 0.00
CA ALA A 8 -7.74 -13.05 -1.35
C ALA A 8 -6.58 -12.42 -2.14
N ILE A 9 -5.53 -12.00 -1.44
CA ILE A 9 -4.56 -11.03 -1.94
C ILE A 9 -3.31 -11.66 -2.59
N ALA A 10 -3.10 -12.95 -2.41
CA ALA A 10 -1.80 -13.58 -2.65
C ALA A 10 -1.42 -13.90 -4.12
N GLY A 11 -1.95 -13.25 -5.18
CA GLY A 11 -1.27 -13.49 -6.48
C GLY A 11 -1.79 -13.09 -7.84
N SER A 12 -2.86 -12.28 -8.04
CA SER A 12 -3.32 -11.96 -9.42
C SER A 12 -4.15 -10.67 -9.59
N VAL A 13 -4.10 -9.71 -8.65
CA VAL A 13 -5.32 -8.96 -8.30
C VAL A 13 -5.20 -7.43 -8.33
N ALA A 14 -4.31 -6.74 -9.05
CA ALA A 14 -4.22 -5.27 -8.86
C ALA A 14 -5.50 -4.48 -9.23
N SER A 15 -5.95 -4.52 -10.49
CA SER A 15 -7.17 -3.77 -10.88
C SER A 15 -8.47 -4.37 -10.31
N LYS A 16 -8.52 -5.69 -10.08
CA LYS A 16 -9.67 -6.35 -9.44
C LYS A 16 -9.72 -6.17 -7.93
N ALA A 17 -8.57 -5.95 -7.27
CA ALA A 17 -8.51 -5.68 -5.84
C ALA A 17 -8.97 -4.26 -5.56
N ILE A 18 -8.68 -3.30 -6.45
CA ILE A 18 -9.18 -1.93 -6.33
C ILE A 18 -10.71 -1.90 -6.35
N GLU A 19 -11.34 -2.53 -7.36
CA GLU A 19 -12.81 -2.59 -7.42
C GLU A 19 -13.38 -3.31 -6.19
N GLY A 20 -12.74 -4.40 -5.73
CA GLY A 20 -13.14 -5.10 -4.52
C GLY A 20 -12.99 -4.28 -3.23
N ILE A 21 -11.91 -3.51 -3.11
CA ILE A 21 -11.65 -2.60 -1.97
C ILE A 21 -12.71 -1.49 -1.95
N ILE A 22 -13.03 -0.92 -3.10
CA ILE A 22 -14.07 0.09 -3.22
C ILE A 22 -15.44 -0.47 -2.80
N ASP A 23 -15.81 -1.65 -3.29
CA ASP A 23 -17.06 -2.31 -2.92
C ASP A 23 -17.13 -2.58 -1.40
N VAL A 24 -16.03 -2.98 -0.79
CA VAL A 24 -15.93 -3.18 0.67
C VAL A 24 -16.13 -1.87 1.42
N ILE A 25 -15.49 -0.78 0.99
CA ILE A 25 -15.64 0.54 1.60
C ILE A 25 -17.09 1.04 1.49
N GLU A 26 -17.73 0.88 0.33
CA GLU A 26 -19.09 1.35 0.10
C GLU A 26 -20.17 0.53 0.79
N SER A 27 -19.92 -0.76 1.00
CA SER A 27 -20.84 -1.66 1.69
C SER A 27 -20.62 -1.75 3.20
N SER A 28 -19.57 -1.12 3.72
CA SER A 28 -19.27 -1.06 5.15
C SER A 28 -20.26 -0.19 5.92
N GLU A 29 -20.60 -0.60 7.15
CA GLU A 29 -21.34 0.24 8.11
C GLU A 29 -20.51 1.45 8.56
N ASP A 30 -19.17 1.32 8.50
CA ASP A 30 -18.21 2.39 8.73
C ASP A 30 -17.25 2.50 7.53
N PRO A 31 -17.59 3.33 6.52
CA PRO A 31 -16.78 3.49 5.33
C PRO A 31 -15.40 4.10 5.57
N GLU A 32 -15.25 4.93 6.60
CA GLU A 32 -13.98 5.58 6.94
C GLU A 32 -13.02 4.58 7.57
N GLU A 33 -13.49 3.78 8.53
CA GLU A 33 -12.70 2.69 9.12
C GLU A 33 -12.34 1.62 8.07
N ALA A 34 -13.26 1.27 7.18
CA ALA A 34 -12.99 0.33 6.09
C ALA A 34 -11.94 0.89 5.11
N TRP A 35 -11.97 2.20 4.84
CA TRP A 35 -10.97 2.88 4.02
C TRP A 35 -9.60 2.87 4.70
N LYS A 36 -9.53 3.20 6.00
CA LYS A 36 -8.29 3.14 6.78
C LYS A 36 -7.64 1.76 6.73
N ARG A 37 -8.41 0.71 7.02
CA ARG A 37 -7.96 -0.68 6.92
C ARG A 37 -7.49 -1.08 5.53
N SER A 38 -8.14 -0.57 4.49
CA SER A 38 -7.73 -0.83 3.11
C SER A 38 -6.36 -0.22 2.81
N GLY A 39 -6.09 1.00 3.31
CA GLY A 39 -4.77 1.62 3.24
C GLY A 39 -3.68 0.81 3.95
N LEU A 40 -3.97 0.31 5.15
CA LEU A 40 -3.07 -0.57 5.91
C LEU A 40 -2.74 -1.85 5.13
N GLU A 41 -3.76 -2.46 4.53
CA GLU A 41 -3.57 -3.69 3.76
C GLU A 41 -2.69 -3.47 2.53
N VAL A 42 -2.84 -2.36 1.82
CA VAL A 42 -1.96 -1.97 0.71
C VAL A 42 -0.52 -1.82 1.20
N ALA A 43 -0.29 -1.12 2.33
CA ALA A 43 1.03 -0.93 2.89
C ALA A 43 1.72 -2.25 3.29
N ILE A 44 0.98 -3.19 3.91
CA ILE A 44 1.50 -4.51 4.30
C ILE A 44 1.86 -5.34 3.06
N GLN A 45 1.05 -5.27 1.99
CA GLN A 45 1.32 -5.98 0.75
C GLN A 45 2.57 -5.44 0.05
N ALA A 46 2.75 -4.12 0.02
CA ALA A 46 3.95 -3.49 -0.51
C ALA A 46 5.20 -3.91 0.28
N GLU A 47 5.14 -3.83 1.61
CA GLU A 47 6.24 -4.29 2.48
C GLU A 47 6.59 -5.76 2.23
N SER A 48 5.57 -6.62 2.10
CA SER A 48 5.76 -8.03 1.83
C SER A 48 6.40 -8.27 0.46
N ALA A 49 5.91 -7.58 -0.58
CA ALA A 49 6.45 -7.70 -1.92
C ALA A 49 7.93 -7.28 -1.97
N TYR A 50 8.28 -6.17 -1.31
CA TYR A 50 9.66 -5.72 -1.16
C TYR A 50 10.52 -6.78 -0.44
N LYS A 51 10.11 -7.26 0.73
CA LYS A 51 10.85 -8.27 1.51
C LYS A 51 11.08 -9.56 0.73
N TYR A 52 10.07 -10.05 0.03
CA TYR A 52 10.18 -11.30 -0.73
C TYR A 52 10.96 -11.13 -2.05
N GLY A 53 10.74 -10.04 -2.79
CA GLY A 53 11.35 -9.83 -4.10
C GLY A 53 12.78 -9.29 -4.03
N ILE A 54 13.05 -8.40 -3.09
CA ILE A 54 14.31 -7.65 -2.98
C ILE A 54 15.21 -8.26 -1.90
N GLU A 55 14.75 -8.34 -0.65
CA GLU A 55 15.60 -8.79 0.47
C GLU A 55 15.86 -10.31 0.45
N ALA A 56 14.82 -11.13 0.25
CA ALA A 56 14.93 -12.58 0.27
C ALA A 56 15.18 -13.21 -1.11
N GLY A 57 14.64 -12.59 -2.18
CA GLY A 57 14.66 -13.10 -3.56
C GLY A 57 15.98 -12.88 -4.31
N GLY A 58 16.92 -12.13 -3.73
CA GLY A 58 18.24 -11.90 -4.33
C GLY A 58 18.18 -11.13 -5.65
N LEU A 59 17.17 -10.26 -5.83
CA LEU A 59 17.10 -9.28 -6.92
C LEU A 59 16.89 -9.92 -8.31
N GLN A 60 16.41 -11.16 -8.38
CA GLN A 60 16.25 -11.90 -9.65
C GLN A 60 15.05 -11.46 -10.49
N ASP A 61 14.09 -10.73 -9.91
CA ASP A 61 12.83 -10.34 -10.56
C ASP A 61 12.48 -8.88 -10.19
N LEU A 62 13.47 -7.98 -10.31
CA LEU A 62 13.38 -6.58 -9.91
C LEU A 62 12.29 -5.83 -10.66
N ASP A 63 12.27 -5.96 -11.99
CA ASP A 63 11.31 -5.26 -12.84
C ASP A 63 9.89 -5.65 -12.43
N ARG A 64 9.64 -6.94 -12.22
CA ARG A 64 8.35 -7.45 -11.78
C ARG A 64 7.99 -7.02 -10.35
N THR A 65 8.99 -6.94 -9.47
CA THR A 65 8.79 -6.46 -8.09
C THR A 65 8.50 -4.96 -8.08
N GLY A 66 9.18 -4.19 -8.92
CA GLY A 66 8.96 -2.76 -9.14
C GLY A 66 7.56 -2.48 -9.70
N GLU A 67 7.17 -3.16 -10.79
CA GLU A 67 5.81 -3.08 -11.35
C GLU A 67 4.74 -3.37 -10.28
N LYS A 68 4.95 -4.43 -9.48
CA LYS A 68 4.00 -4.78 -8.42
C LYS A 68 3.96 -3.76 -7.28
N LEU A 69 5.09 -3.15 -6.94
CA LEU A 69 5.15 -2.10 -5.94
C LEU A 69 4.48 -0.83 -6.45
N ASP A 70 4.72 -0.46 -7.70
CA ASP A 70 4.06 0.67 -8.38
C ASP A 70 2.53 0.52 -8.35
N GLU A 71 2.01 -0.68 -8.65
CA GLU A 71 0.58 -0.99 -8.51
C GLU A 71 0.04 -0.69 -7.10
N PHE A 72 0.80 -0.97 -6.04
CA PHE A 72 0.39 -0.63 -4.67
C PHE A 72 0.47 0.87 -4.38
N GLY A 73 1.45 1.57 -4.96
CA GLY A 73 1.51 3.04 -4.92
C GLY A 73 0.28 3.67 -5.58
N GLU A 74 -0.13 3.18 -6.75
CA GLU A 74 -1.34 3.64 -7.44
C GLU A 74 -2.61 3.39 -6.60
N MET A 75 -2.71 2.22 -5.95
CA MET A 75 -3.82 1.91 -5.04
C MET A 75 -3.90 2.91 -3.89
N ALA A 76 -2.77 3.24 -3.27
CA ALA A 76 -2.72 4.22 -2.18
C ALA A 76 -3.17 5.61 -2.64
N GLN A 77 -2.75 6.07 -3.82
CA GLN A 77 -3.20 7.37 -4.37
C GLN A 77 -4.71 7.39 -4.61
N GLN A 78 -5.28 6.29 -5.13
CA GLN A 78 -6.72 6.20 -5.33
C GLN A 78 -7.50 6.23 -4.01
N LEU A 79 -6.96 5.59 -2.97
CA LEU A 79 -7.52 5.67 -1.62
C LEU A 79 -7.42 7.10 -1.07
N ALA A 80 -6.29 7.79 -1.25
CA ALA A 80 -6.11 9.18 -0.81
C ALA A 80 -7.15 10.12 -1.46
N ILE A 81 -7.25 10.11 -2.79
CA ILE A 81 -8.25 10.89 -3.54
C ILE A 81 -9.67 10.60 -3.05
N ARG A 82 -9.96 9.33 -2.74
CA ARG A 82 -11.28 8.93 -2.23
C ARG A 82 -11.53 9.48 -0.83
N GLY A 83 -10.55 9.42 0.06
CA GLY A 83 -10.63 10.02 1.40
C GLY A 83 -10.89 11.51 1.32
N GLU A 84 -10.13 12.22 0.47
CA GLU A 84 -10.30 13.65 0.21
C GLU A 84 -11.72 13.98 -0.28
N LEU A 85 -12.22 13.27 -1.30
CA LEU A 85 -13.56 13.48 -1.86
C LEU A 85 -14.70 13.20 -0.87
N ARG A 86 -14.47 12.30 0.09
CA ARG A 86 -15.44 11.93 1.13
C ARG A 86 -15.33 12.80 2.38
N GLY A 87 -14.27 13.60 2.50
CA GLY A 87 -13.97 14.38 3.70
C GLY A 87 -13.64 13.51 4.91
N PHE A 88 -12.96 12.38 4.67
CA PHE A 88 -12.39 11.56 5.73
C PHE A 88 -11.15 12.23 6.34
N ASP A 89 -10.57 11.58 7.34
CA ASP A 89 -9.35 12.03 8.02
C ASP A 89 -8.25 12.52 7.07
N GLU A 90 -8.00 13.84 7.11
CA GLU A 90 -7.03 14.54 6.27
C GLU A 90 -5.60 14.09 6.56
N GLU A 91 -5.27 13.79 7.83
CA GLU A 91 -3.93 13.32 8.19
C GLU A 91 -3.64 11.96 7.55
N TYR A 92 -4.63 11.06 7.54
CA TYR A 92 -4.47 9.77 6.89
C TYR A 92 -4.50 9.86 5.36
N VAL A 93 -5.20 10.85 4.78
CA VAL A 93 -5.11 11.15 3.33
C VAL A 93 -3.66 11.52 2.98
N ASP A 94 -3.07 12.46 3.70
CA ASP A 94 -1.69 12.92 3.47
C ASP A 94 -0.68 11.75 3.56
N ILE A 95 -0.84 10.88 4.56
CA ILE A 95 0.01 9.69 4.73
C ILE A 95 -0.07 8.75 3.51
N LEU A 96 -1.26 8.54 2.94
CA LEU A 96 -1.44 7.69 1.76
C LEU A 96 -0.85 8.33 0.49
N GLU A 97 -0.92 9.66 0.35
CA GLU A 97 -0.27 10.38 -0.74
C GLU A 97 1.25 10.30 -0.64
N ASP A 98 1.82 10.53 0.55
CA ASP A 98 3.26 10.44 0.78
C ASP A 98 3.76 9.02 0.54
N PHE A 99 3.02 8.00 0.97
CA PHE A 99 3.32 6.61 0.67
C PHE A 99 3.32 6.32 -0.85
N SER A 100 2.30 6.79 -1.58
CA SER A 100 2.22 6.62 -3.04
C SER A 100 3.41 7.27 -3.75
N ASN A 101 3.69 8.53 -3.41
CA ASN A 101 4.81 9.29 -3.97
C ASN A 101 6.17 8.64 -3.66
N ALA A 102 6.33 8.09 -2.44
CA ALA A 102 7.53 7.38 -2.04
C ALA A 102 7.74 6.12 -2.87
N ILE A 103 6.69 5.32 -3.12
CA ILE A 103 6.76 4.15 -3.99
C ILE A 103 7.12 4.55 -5.43
N ALA A 104 6.42 5.53 -6.01
CA ALA A 104 6.68 5.96 -7.38
C ALA A 104 8.14 6.42 -7.56
N THR A 105 8.65 7.19 -6.58
CA THR A 105 10.05 7.63 -6.60
C THR A 105 11.04 6.47 -6.40
N TRP A 106 10.68 5.51 -5.56
CA TRP A 106 11.50 4.34 -5.29
C TRP A 106 11.63 3.43 -6.52
N VAL A 107 10.56 3.22 -7.27
CA VAL A 107 10.55 2.41 -8.50
C VAL A 107 11.50 2.99 -9.55
N ASP A 108 11.65 4.31 -9.60
CA ASP A 108 12.59 5.01 -10.48
C ASP A 108 14.04 5.05 -9.94
N THR A 109 14.28 4.57 -8.72
CA THR A 109 15.59 4.67 -8.07
C THR A 109 16.60 3.68 -8.65
N PRO A 110 17.87 4.10 -8.89
CA PRO A 110 18.92 3.19 -9.34
C PRO A 110 19.07 1.96 -8.44
N PHE A 111 19.30 0.83 -9.07
CA PHE A 111 19.40 -0.47 -8.41
C PHE A 111 20.30 -0.51 -7.17
N ASP A 112 21.50 0.07 -7.27
CA ASP A 112 22.49 0.07 -6.19
C ASP A 112 22.01 0.80 -4.92
N ASP A 113 21.00 1.66 -5.04
CA ASP A 113 20.44 2.48 -3.96
C ASP A 113 19.04 2.02 -3.51
N MET A 114 18.46 0.97 -4.10
CA MET A 114 17.07 0.55 -3.83
C MET A 114 16.82 0.16 -2.37
N VAL A 115 17.72 -0.58 -1.72
CA VAL A 115 17.51 -0.98 -0.31
C VAL A 115 17.56 0.22 0.62
N LYS A 116 18.48 1.16 0.36
CA LYS A 116 18.63 2.36 1.19
C LYS A 116 17.46 3.31 0.99
N SER A 117 17.09 3.58 -0.26
CA SER A 117 15.95 4.44 -0.60
C SER A 117 14.63 3.89 -0.06
N TRP A 118 14.44 2.56 -0.04
CA TRP A 118 13.25 1.97 0.59
C TRP A 118 13.13 2.37 2.06
N ASN A 119 14.22 2.17 2.82
CA ASN A 119 14.25 2.48 4.25
C ASN A 119 14.13 3.98 4.55
N ASP A 120 14.67 4.82 3.67
CA ASP A 120 14.66 6.27 3.85
C ASP A 120 13.33 6.90 3.42
N MET A 121 12.61 6.30 2.46
CA MET A 121 11.45 6.93 1.80
C MET A 121 10.14 6.18 2.03
N VAL A 122 10.12 4.85 1.92
CA VAL A 122 8.87 4.07 1.90
C VAL A 122 8.54 3.51 3.29
N ASP A 123 9.53 2.99 4.01
CA ASP A 123 9.35 2.38 5.33
C ASP A 123 8.77 3.32 6.42
N PRO A 124 9.14 4.63 6.45
CA PRO A 124 8.52 5.58 7.37
C PRO A 124 7.01 5.70 7.15
N ASN A 125 6.58 5.83 5.90
CA ASN A 125 5.16 5.94 5.54
C ASN A 125 4.38 4.68 5.91
N ILE A 126 4.96 3.48 5.71
CA ILE A 126 4.34 2.22 6.15
C ILE A 126 4.17 2.20 7.68
N THR A 127 5.15 2.76 8.41
CA THR A 127 5.09 2.88 9.86
C THR A 127 3.97 3.82 10.28
N ASP A 128 3.86 4.99 9.65
CA ASP A 128 2.83 5.98 9.93
C ASP A 128 1.43 5.41 9.66
N ILE A 129 1.24 4.71 8.53
CA ILE A 129 -0.01 3.98 8.21
C ILE A 129 -0.36 2.96 9.31
N LYS A 130 0.62 2.17 9.77
CA LYS A 130 0.39 1.18 10.83
C LYS A 130 0.06 1.83 12.16
N THR A 131 0.65 2.97 12.47
CA THR A 131 0.41 3.71 13.71
C THR A 131 -0.99 4.34 13.71
N ASP A 132 -1.40 4.96 12.61
CA ASP A 132 -2.73 5.60 12.53
C ASP A 132 -3.88 4.58 12.62
N VAL A 133 -3.73 3.40 11.98
CA VAL A 133 -4.77 2.36 12.00
C VAL A 133 -4.75 1.53 13.28
N ASN A 134 -3.61 1.37 13.96
CA ASN A 134 -3.54 0.75 15.29
C ASN A 134 -3.86 1.75 16.41
N ILE A 135 -5.04 2.37 16.33
CA ILE A 135 -5.59 3.16 17.43
C ILE A 135 -5.60 2.30 18.71
N GLU A 136 -4.94 2.81 19.76
CA GLU A 136 -4.84 2.24 21.11
C GLU A 136 -6.20 1.92 21.76
#